data_AF-A0A355J010-F1
#
_entry.id   AF-A0A355J010-F1
#
_cell.length_a   1.000
_cell.length_b   1.000
_cell.length_c   1.000
_cell.angle_alpha   90.00
_cell.angle_beta   90.00
_cell.angle_gamma   90.00
#
_symmetry.space_group_name_H-M   'P 1'
#
loop_
_entity.id
_entity.type
_entity.pdbx_description
1 polymer ?
#
loop_
_entity_poly.entity_id
_entity_poly.type
_entity_poly.pdbx_seq_one_letter_code
_entity_poly.pdbx_strand_id
1 'polypeptide(L)'
;MAGRMCHIEKQAVENWLKVYDFFIKYQDRIIYGTDEGDWIGADIDPAKLKEKVLTVWKRDWKFLTTGESMTSWEVDGNFKGLKLPKKVVEKIYYKNAIKMYPGGWK
;
A
#
# COMPACT_ATOMS: atom_id res chain seq x y z
N MET A 1 2.85 5.70 2.85
CA MET A 1 3.49 4.77 1.91
C MET A 1 2.97 5.07 0.52
N ALA A 2 3.30 6.24 -0.02
CA ALA A 2 2.94 6.67 -1.36
C ALA A 2 4.16 6.42 -2.27
N GLY A 3 3.98 5.68 -3.38
CA GLY A 3 5.04 5.39 -4.37
C GLY A 3 6.13 4.42 -3.89
N ARG A 4 5.99 3.84 -2.70
CA ARG A 4 7.00 2.96 -2.09
C ARG A 4 6.58 1.49 -2.02
N MET A 5 5.41 1.12 -2.53
CA MET A 5 4.92 -0.26 -2.41
C MET A 5 5.80 -1.26 -3.16
N CYS A 6 6.22 -0.96 -4.39
CA CYS A 6 7.13 -1.81 -5.16
C CYS A 6 8.46 -2.08 -4.46
N HIS A 7 8.99 -1.12 -3.69
CA HIS A 7 10.22 -1.30 -2.90
C HIS A 7 10.01 -2.24 -1.70
N ILE A 8 8.80 -2.26 -1.14
CA ILE A 8 8.40 -3.18 -0.06
C ILE A 8 8.18 -4.57 -0.63
N GLU A 9 7.50 -4.67 -1.78
CA GLU A 9 7.33 -5.91 -2.54
C GLU A 9 8.69 -6.53 -2.90
N LYS A 10 9.63 -5.72 -3.40
CA LYS A 10 11.00 -6.18 -3.69
C LYS A 10 11.71 -6.74 -2.46
N GLN A 11 11.60 -6.08 -1.30
CA GLN A 11 12.15 -6.61 -0.06
C GLN A 11 11.44 -7.89 0.41
N ALA A 12 10.16 -8.06 0.07
CA ALA A 12 9.41 -9.27 0.39
C ALA A 12 9.82 -10.46 -0.48
N VAL A 13 10.34 -10.23 -1.69
CA VAL A 13 11.01 -11.26 -2.50
C VAL A 13 12.23 -11.81 -1.75
N GLU A 14 13.05 -10.92 -1.19
CA GLU A 14 14.30 -11.31 -0.50
C GLU A 14 14.07 -11.89 0.89
N ASN A 15 13.22 -11.24 1.69
CA ASN A 15 12.91 -11.67 3.05
C ASN A 15 11.51 -11.23 3.49
N TRP A 16 10.52 -12.07 3.19
CA TRP A 16 9.12 -11.86 3.55
C TRP A 16 8.91 -11.63 5.04
N LEU A 17 9.55 -12.42 5.91
CA LEU A 17 9.35 -12.35 7.37
C LEU A 17 9.84 -11.01 7.93
N LYS A 18 10.98 -10.51 7.44
CA LYS A 18 11.51 -9.18 7.83
C LYS A 18 10.51 -8.07 7.48
N VAL A 19 9.88 -8.13 6.31
CA VAL A 19 8.87 -7.15 5.92
C VAL A 19 7.63 -7.27 6.79
N TYR A 20 7.13 -8.49 7.02
CA TYR A 20 6.00 -8.73 7.92
C TYR A 20 6.26 -8.15 9.33
N ASP A 21 7.41 -8.49 9.92
CA ASP A 21 7.80 -8.04 11.26
C ASP A 21 7.95 -6.51 11.33
N PHE A 22 8.43 -5.87 10.27
CA PHE A 22 8.47 -4.41 10.17
C PHE A 22 7.07 -3.80 10.31
N PHE A 23 6.08 -4.32 9.56
CA PHE A 23 4.70 -3.83 9.66
C PHE A 23 4.08 -4.09 11.03
N ILE A 24 4.39 -5.23 11.67
CA ILE A 24 3.91 -5.50 13.03
C ILE A 24 4.55 -4.56 14.04
N LYS A 25 5.87 -4.39 13.99
CA LYS A 25 6.64 -3.58 14.95
C LYS A 25 6.29 -2.09 14.87
N TYR A 26 6.06 -1.56 13.67
CA TYR A 26 5.85 -0.13 13.44
C TYR A 26 4.42 0.23 13.03
N GLN A 27 3.45 -0.66 13.26
CA GLN A 27 2.05 -0.51 12.82
C GLN A 27 1.38 0.82 13.19
N ASP A 28 1.81 1.50 14.25
CA ASP A 28 1.25 2.78 14.72
C ASP A 28 1.90 4.02 14.08
N ARG A 29 2.88 3.83 13.17
CA ARG A 29 3.66 4.90 12.51
C ARG A 29 3.54 4.87 10.99
N ILE A 30 2.73 3.98 10.45
CA ILE A 30 2.62 3.74 9.02
C ILE A 30 1.24 4.20 8.53
N ILE A 31 1.21 5.02 7.50
CA ILE A 31 -0.02 5.41 6.79
C ILE A 31 0.06 5.00 5.32
N TYR A 32 -1.08 4.71 4.70
CA TYR A 32 -1.19 4.37 3.29
C TYR A 32 -1.67 5.55 2.43
N GLY A 33 -1.24 5.60 1.17
CA GLY A 33 -1.71 6.50 0.13
C GLY A 33 -1.27 5.96 -1.23
N THR A 34 -2.08 6.11 -2.27
CA THR A 34 -1.82 5.51 -3.59
C THR A 34 -0.69 6.18 -4.37
N ASP A 35 -0.37 7.45 -4.05
CA ASP A 35 0.53 8.30 -4.85
C ASP A 35 0.01 8.58 -6.27
N GLU A 36 -1.31 8.46 -6.44
CA GLU A 36 -1.99 8.74 -7.70
C GLU A 36 -2.73 10.08 -7.61
N GLY A 37 -2.67 10.87 -8.68
CA GLY A 37 -3.26 12.19 -8.72
C GLY A 37 -3.20 12.84 -10.11
N ASP A 38 -3.79 14.02 -10.20
CA ASP A 38 -3.81 14.86 -11.40
C ASP A 38 -2.62 15.83 -11.38
N TRP A 39 -1.48 15.35 -11.86
CA TRP A 39 -0.23 16.12 -11.96
C TRP A 39 0.04 16.53 -13.41
N ILE A 40 0.96 17.48 -13.64
CA ILE A 40 1.28 17.99 -14.98
C ILE A 40 1.80 16.86 -15.88
N GLY A 41 0.96 16.39 -16.82
CA GLY A 41 1.26 15.25 -17.70
C GLY A 41 0.43 13.99 -17.40
N ALA A 42 -0.41 14.02 -16.37
CA ALA A 42 -1.46 13.02 -16.16
C ALA A 42 -2.54 13.14 -17.24
N ASP A 43 -3.31 12.06 -17.41
CA ASP A 43 -4.47 12.08 -18.30
C ASP A 43 -5.55 13.00 -17.73
N ILE A 44 -6.10 13.87 -18.59
CA ILE A 44 -7.11 14.85 -18.19
C ILE A 44 -8.49 14.23 -17.94
N ASP A 45 -8.72 12.99 -18.39
CA ASP A 45 -9.99 12.29 -18.19
C ASP A 45 -10.11 11.79 -16.74
N PRO A 46 -11.08 12.31 -15.94
CA PRO A 46 -11.28 11.87 -14.56
C PRO A 46 -11.62 10.38 -14.43
N ALA A 47 -12.22 9.77 -15.46
CA ALA A 47 -12.56 8.36 -15.44
C ALA A 47 -11.28 7.49 -15.43
N LYS A 48 -10.26 7.88 -16.19
CA LYS A 48 -8.98 7.19 -16.23
C LYS A 48 -8.20 7.37 -14.93
N LEU A 49 -8.22 8.57 -14.33
CA LEU A 49 -7.62 8.77 -13.01
C LEU A 49 -8.28 7.86 -11.96
N LYS A 50 -9.61 7.80 -11.95
CA LYS A 50 -10.37 6.91 -11.05
C LYS A 50 -9.98 5.44 -11.24
N GLU A 51 -9.87 4.98 -12.49
CA GLU A 51 -9.46 3.62 -12.80
C GLU A 51 -8.04 3.32 -12.30
N LYS A 52 -7.11 4.26 -12.52
CA LYS A 52 -5.71 4.13 -12.08
C LYS A 52 -5.60 4.04 -10.56
N VAL A 53 -6.24 4.97 -9.84
CA VAL A 53 -6.29 4.99 -8.37
C VAL A 53 -6.86 3.67 -7.84
N LEU A 54 -7.96 3.18 -8.41
CA LEU A 54 -8.60 1.94 -7.97
C LEU A 54 -7.72 0.71 -8.23
N THR A 55 -7.02 0.68 -9.37
CA THR A 55 -6.12 -0.42 -9.75
C THR A 55 -4.94 -0.51 -8.79
N VAL A 56 -4.27 0.61 -8.52
CA VAL A 56 -3.17 0.68 -7.55
C VAL A 56 -3.66 0.30 -6.16
N TRP A 57 -4.77 0.89 -5.71
CA TRP A 57 -5.36 0.59 -4.41
C TRP A 57 -5.66 -0.90 -4.23
N LYS A 58 -6.26 -1.56 -5.23
CA LYS A 58 -6.60 -2.99 -5.18
C LYS A 58 -5.35 -3.86 -5.13
N ARG A 59 -4.31 -3.55 -5.91
CA ARG A 59 -3.04 -4.28 -5.92
C ARG A 59 -2.39 -4.22 -4.54
N ASP A 60 -2.23 -3.01 -4.01
CA ASP A 60 -1.60 -2.76 -2.72
C ASP A 60 -2.40 -3.39 -1.58
N TRP A 61 -3.74 -3.27 -1.63
CA TRP A 61 -4.63 -3.94 -0.69
C TRP A 61 -4.43 -5.46 -0.71
N LYS A 62 -4.38 -6.07 -1.90
CA LYS A 62 -4.16 -7.50 -2.06
C LYS A 62 -2.82 -7.93 -1.44
N PHE A 63 -1.75 -7.16 -1.67
CA PHE A 63 -0.44 -7.44 -1.08
C PHE A 63 -0.46 -7.36 0.45
N LEU A 64 -1.09 -6.35 1.04
CA LEU A 64 -1.10 -6.19 2.50
C LEU A 64 -2.02 -7.18 3.22
N THR A 65 -3.13 -7.60 2.59
CA THR A 65 -4.22 -8.32 3.28
C THR A 65 -4.30 -9.81 2.99
N THR A 66 -3.76 -10.26 1.86
CA THR A 66 -3.79 -11.68 1.47
C THR A 66 -2.42 -12.32 1.67
N GLY A 67 -2.36 -13.65 1.70
CA GLY A 67 -1.12 -14.41 1.67
C GLY A 67 -0.82 -15.05 0.31
N GLU A 68 -1.44 -14.52 -0.75
CA GLU A 68 -1.33 -15.07 -2.11
C GLU A 68 0.05 -14.81 -2.70
N SER A 69 0.49 -15.68 -3.62
CA SER A 69 1.62 -15.39 -4.48
C SER A 69 1.23 -14.35 -5.53
N MET A 70 2.08 -13.36 -5.73
CA MET A 70 1.84 -12.17 -6.54
C MET A 70 3.07 -11.85 -7.38
N THR A 71 2.84 -11.09 -8.44
CA THR A 71 3.86 -10.48 -9.31
C THR A 71 3.51 -9.02 -9.55
N SER A 72 4.51 -8.23 -9.92
CA SER A 72 4.35 -6.83 -10.32
C SER A 72 5.31 -6.55 -11.48
N TRP A 73 4.93 -5.65 -12.38
CA TRP A 73 5.80 -5.23 -13.47
C TRP A 73 7.04 -4.45 -12.98
N GLU A 74 7.01 -3.96 -11.74
CA GLU A 74 8.10 -3.20 -11.11
C GLU A 74 9.10 -4.09 -10.35
N VAL A 75 8.80 -5.37 -10.17
CA VAL A 75 9.55 -6.26 -9.28
C VAL A 75 9.85 -7.58 -9.98
N ASP A 76 11.14 -7.87 -10.15
CA ASP A 76 11.58 -9.17 -10.65
C ASP A 76 11.31 -10.28 -9.62
N GLY A 77 10.60 -11.32 -10.07
CA GLY A 77 10.28 -12.50 -9.29
C GLY A 77 8.88 -12.49 -8.66
N ASN A 78 8.55 -13.59 -8.00
CA ASN A 78 7.29 -13.72 -7.28
C ASN A 78 7.48 -13.31 -5.82
N PHE A 79 6.52 -12.59 -5.27
CA PHE A 79 6.45 -12.28 -3.84
C PHE A 79 5.13 -12.75 -3.25
N LYS A 80 5.08 -12.91 -1.94
CA LYS A 80 3.88 -13.32 -1.22
C LYS A 80 3.27 -12.12 -0.51
N GLY A 81 1.95 -11.98 -0.57
CA GLY A 81 1.24 -11.02 0.27
C GLY A 81 1.50 -11.24 1.76
N LEU A 82 1.41 -10.17 2.54
CA LEU A 82 1.79 -10.14 3.96
C LEU A 82 0.74 -10.78 4.87
N LYS A 83 -0.52 -10.91 4.42
CA LYS A 83 -1.64 -11.41 5.24
C LYS A 83 -1.68 -10.74 6.62
N LEU A 84 -1.57 -9.42 6.66
CA LEU A 84 -1.51 -8.67 7.92
C LEU A 84 -2.81 -8.85 8.71
N PRO A 85 -2.75 -8.90 10.05
CA PRO A 85 -3.95 -8.92 10.87
C PRO A 85 -4.85 -7.71 10.59
N LYS A 86 -6.18 -7.91 10.56
CA LYS A 86 -7.16 -6.85 10.28
C LYS A 86 -6.91 -5.57 11.10
N LYS A 87 -6.57 -5.71 12.38
CA LYS A 87 -6.26 -4.58 13.27
C LYS A 87 -5.06 -3.73 12.82
N VAL A 88 -4.06 -4.34 12.17
CA VAL A 88 -2.88 -3.66 11.63
C VAL A 88 -3.25 -2.93 10.35
N VAL A 89 -4.01 -3.60 9.46
CA VAL A 89 -4.51 -3.00 8.21
C VAL A 89 -5.38 -1.78 8.50
N GLU A 90 -6.28 -1.88 9.48
CA GLU A 90 -7.14 -0.77 9.92
C GLU A 90 -6.33 0.45 10.43
N LYS A 91 -5.20 0.20 11.12
CA LYS A 91 -4.30 1.29 11.53
C LYS A 91 -3.68 1.97 10.33
N ILE A 92 -3.14 1.19 9.39
CA ILE A 92 -2.44 1.68 8.19
C ILE A 92 -3.37 2.51 7.28
N TYR A 93 -4.60 2.04 7.06
CA TYR A 93 -5.55 2.69 6.14
C TYR A 93 -6.39 3.79 6.77
N TYR A 94 -6.55 3.81 8.11
CA TYR A 94 -7.51 4.70 8.75
C TYR A 94 -7.00 5.31 10.05
N LYS A 95 -6.80 4.52 11.12
CA LYS A 95 -6.61 5.08 12.48
C LYS A 95 -5.38 5.98 12.59
N ASN A 96 -4.29 5.61 11.92
CA ASN A 96 -3.06 6.41 11.97
C ASN A 96 -3.22 7.74 11.22
N ALA A 97 -3.98 7.76 10.13
CA ALA A 97 -4.23 8.97 9.35
C ALA A 97 -5.13 9.96 10.13
N ILE A 98 -6.16 9.45 10.81
CA ILE A 98 -7.01 10.23 11.73
C ILE A 98 -6.18 10.84 12.86
N LYS A 99 -5.31 10.04 13.48
CA LYS A 99 -4.43 10.51 14.56
C LYS A 99 -3.42 11.56 14.08
N MET A 100 -2.86 11.38 12.89
CA MET A 100 -1.83 12.27 12.35
C MET A 100 -2.40 13.61 11.87
N TYR A 101 -3.64 13.62 11.37
CA TYR A 101 -4.29 14.81 10.83
C TYR A 101 -5.65 15.07 11.51
N PRO A 102 -5.68 15.42 12.81
CA PRO A 102 -6.92 15.52 13.60
C PRO A 102 -7.95 16.55 13.08
N GLY A 103 -7.52 17.50 12.22
CA GLY A 103 -8.41 18.47 11.56
C GLY A 103 -8.72 18.16 10.08
N GLY A 104 -8.09 17.14 9.49
CA GLY A 104 -8.19 16.85 8.05
C GLY A 104 -9.35 15.96 7.63
N TRP A 105 -10.18 15.52 8.59
CA TRP A 105 -11.24 14.52 8.38
C TRP A 105 -12.61 14.95 8.92
N LYS A 106 -12.80 16.27 9.10
CA LYS A 106 -14.08 16.86 9.52
C LYS A 106 -14.96 17.18 8.32
#